data_AF-A0A5N7MLV1-F1
#
_entry.id   AF-A0A5N7MLV1-F1
#
_cell.length_a   1.000
_cell.length_b   1.000
_cell.length_c   1.000
_cell.angle_alpha   90.00
_cell.angle_beta   90.00
_cell.angle_gamma   90.00
#
_symmetry.space_group_name_H-M   'P 1'
#
loop_
_entity.id
_entity.type
_entity.pdbx_description
1 polymer ?
#
loop_
_entity_poly.entity_id
_entity_poly.type
_entity_poly.pdbx_seq_one_letter_code
_entity_poly.pdbx_strand_id
1 'polypeptide(L)'
;MTPAQINGILNTVTGSSAIEEFWITDSAGHAYLTNTGIDFTFSPDPAKQPQASVFWALLDGRDKIVVQEIRKRELDDRVFKYVGVAGVDKPRIVQVGVSEKNLLCK
;
A
#
# COMPACT_ATOMS: atom_id res chain seq x y z
N MET A 1 -18.23 -8.02 7.34
CA MET A 1 -17.28 -8.87 6.59
C MET A 1 -16.08 -9.16 7.46
N THR A 2 -15.56 -10.38 7.41
CA THR A 2 -14.31 -10.75 8.09
C THR A 2 -13.09 -10.28 7.28
N PRO A 3 -11.90 -10.12 7.91
CA PRO A 3 -10.66 -9.81 7.18
C PRO A 3 -10.38 -10.77 6.02
N ALA A 4 -10.62 -12.07 6.22
CA ALA A 4 -10.47 -13.07 5.16
C ALA A 4 -11.39 -12.83 3.96
N GLN A 5 -12.66 -12.46 4.20
CA GLN A 5 -13.59 -12.12 3.13
C GLN A 5 -13.14 -10.87 2.37
N ILE A 6 -12.62 -9.85 3.08
CA ILE A 6 -12.11 -8.63 2.45
C ILE A 6 -10.88 -8.95 1.60
N ASN A 7 -9.93 -9.73 2.11
CA ASN A 7 -8.75 -10.14 1.33
C ASN A 7 -9.15 -10.95 0.08
N GLY A 8 -10.20 -11.76 0.16
CA GLY A 8 -10.78 -12.43 -1.02
C GLY A 8 -11.30 -11.46 -2.09
N ILE A 9 -11.93 -10.36 -1.67
CA ILE A 9 -12.35 -9.29 -2.60
C ILE A 9 -11.12 -8.58 -3.18
N LEU A 10 -10.13 -8.22 -2.37
CA LEU A 10 -8.91 -7.56 -2.85
C LEU A 10 -8.20 -8.40 -3.92
N ASN A 11 -8.06 -9.72 -3.69
CA ASN A 11 -7.54 -10.66 -4.68
C ASN A 11 -8.34 -10.67 -5.99
N THR A 12 -9.67 -10.58 -5.90
CA THR A 12 -10.54 -10.52 -7.09
C THR A 12 -10.30 -9.23 -7.89
N VAL A 13 -10.12 -8.10 -7.21
CA VAL A 13 -9.81 -6.81 -7.84
C VAL A 13 -8.45 -6.85 -8.52
N THR A 14 -7.43 -7.46 -7.90
CA THR A 14 -6.10 -7.57 -8.52
C THR A 14 -6.09 -8.49 -9.73
N GLY A 15 -6.98 -9.48 -9.79
CA GLY A 15 -7.15 -10.33 -10.97
C GLY A 15 -7.87 -9.66 -12.16
N SER A 16 -8.50 -8.51 -11.95
CA SER A 16 -9.35 -7.83 -12.94
C SER A 16 -8.97 -6.36 -13.21
N SER A 17 -7.85 -5.89 -12.66
CA SER A 17 -7.39 -4.51 -12.81
C SER A 17 -5.87 -4.43 -12.95
N ALA A 18 -5.36 -3.23 -13.24
CA ALA A 18 -3.92 -2.95 -13.26
C ALA A 18 -3.30 -2.88 -11.86
N ILE A 19 -4.12 -2.87 -10.79
CA ILE A 19 -3.65 -2.83 -9.41
C ILE A 19 -3.19 -4.23 -9.02
N GLU A 20 -1.94 -4.37 -8.61
CA GLU A 20 -1.35 -5.65 -8.23
C GLU A 20 -1.36 -5.87 -6.73
N GLU A 21 -1.31 -4.80 -5.95
CA GLU A 21 -1.15 -4.87 -4.50
C GLU A 21 -2.05 -3.90 -3.76
N PHE A 22 -2.56 -4.35 -2.62
CA PHE A 22 -3.27 -3.57 -1.63
C PHE A 22 -2.57 -3.71 -0.29
N TRP A 23 -2.30 -2.58 0.36
CA TRP A 23 -1.75 -2.50 1.70
C TRP A 23 -2.64 -1.59 2.53
N ILE A 24 -3.49 -2.18 3.37
CA ILE A 24 -4.43 -1.44 4.20
C ILE A 24 -4.11 -1.70 5.66
N THR A 25 -3.83 -0.63 6.40
CA THR A 25 -3.35 -0.72 7.77
C THR A 25 -4.44 -0.55 8.83
N ASP A 26 -4.12 -0.94 10.05
CA ASP A 26 -4.75 -0.38 11.25
C ASP A 26 -4.13 0.97 11.62
N SER A 27 -4.53 1.51 12.78
CA SER A 27 -4.03 2.79 13.30
C SER A 27 -2.61 2.73 13.86
N ALA A 28 -2.04 1.53 14.03
CA ALA A 28 -0.64 1.33 14.41
C ALA A 28 0.27 1.17 13.18
N GLY A 29 -0.30 1.18 11.97
CA GLY A 29 0.44 1.01 10.71
C GLY A 29 0.65 -0.45 10.32
N HIS A 30 0.02 -1.41 10.99
CA HIS A 30 0.11 -2.83 10.64
C HIS A 30 -0.84 -3.17 9.48
N ALA A 31 -0.31 -3.73 8.39
CA ALA A 31 -1.06 -4.06 7.18
C ALA A 31 -1.83 -5.38 7.29
N TYR A 32 -2.95 -5.37 8.02
CA TYR A 32 -3.77 -6.56 8.26
C TYR A 32 -4.73 -6.93 7.11
N LEU A 33 -4.98 -6.01 6.16
CA LEU A 33 -5.76 -6.27 4.95
C LEU A 33 -4.87 -6.08 3.73
N THR A 34 -4.49 -7.19 3.13
CA THR A 34 -3.56 -7.24 2.00
C THR A 34 -3.84 -8.48 1.16
N ASN A 35 -3.57 -8.38 -0.15
CA ASN A 35 -3.60 -9.50 -1.08
C ASN A 35 -2.21 -10.15 -1.28
N THR A 36 -1.15 -9.60 -0.66
CA THR A 36 0.23 -10.09 -0.83
C THR A 36 0.57 -11.25 0.09
N GLY A 37 -0.16 -11.40 1.21
CA GLY A 37 0.13 -12.41 2.25
C GLY A 37 1.37 -12.10 3.09
N ILE A 38 1.98 -10.91 2.91
CA ILE A 38 3.16 -10.47 3.63
C ILE A 38 2.73 -9.73 4.90
N ASP A 39 3.32 -10.11 6.03
CA ASP A 39 3.17 -9.39 7.29
C ASP A 39 4.09 -8.16 7.30
N PHE A 40 3.51 -6.96 7.20
CA PHE A 40 4.26 -5.71 7.08
C PHE A 40 3.67 -4.62 7.99
N THR A 41 4.54 -3.89 8.68
CA THR A 41 4.18 -2.74 9.51
C THR A 41 4.92 -1.52 9.02
N PHE A 42 4.19 -0.46 8.68
CA PHE A 42 4.76 0.82 8.30
C PHE A 42 5.50 1.43 9.49
N SER A 43 6.57 2.19 9.21
CA SER A 43 7.34 2.90 10.21
C SER A 43 7.58 4.33 9.76
N PRO A 44 7.45 5.34 10.63
CA PRO A 44 7.77 6.73 10.28
C PRO A 44 9.28 6.97 10.08
N ASP A 45 10.12 5.99 10.38
CA ASP A 45 11.57 6.12 10.33
C ASP A 45 12.12 5.90 8.91
N PRO A 46 12.62 6.95 8.23
CA PRO A 46 13.14 6.84 6.87
C PRO A 46 14.46 6.07 6.81
N ALA A 47 15.17 5.86 7.92
CA ALA A 47 16.36 5.01 7.95
C ALA A 47 15.98 3.52 7.96
N LYS A 48 14.82 3.16 8.51
CA LYS A 48 14.28 1.78 8.50
C LYS A 48 13.50 1.48 7.23
N GLN A 49 12.70 2.44 6.78
CA GLN A 49 11.82 2.29 5.61
C GLN A 49 11.87 3.54 4.74
N PRO A 50 12.96 3.74 3.97
CA PRO A 50 13.10 4.87 3.05
C PRO A 50 11.93 5.04 2.06
N GLN A 51 11.24 3.94 1.71
CA GLN A 51 10.08 3.96 0.82
C GLN A 51 8.75 4.08 1.55
N ALA A 52 8.56 3.30 2.60
CA ALA A 52 7.24 3.21 3.24
C ALA A 52 7.00 4.34 4.27
N SER A 53 8.05 4.96 4.81
CA SER A 53 7.93 6.02 5.83
C SER A 53 7.15 7.25 5.38
N VAL A 54 7.18 7.60 4.10
CA VAL A 54 6.41 8.73 3.56
C VAL A 54 4.90 8.54 3.71
N PHE A 55 4.42 7.30 3.68
CA PHE A 55 3.00 6.99 3.84
C PHE A 55 2.51 7.16 5.28
N TRP A 56 3.41 7.29 6.25
CA TRP A 56 3.04 7.59 7.63
C TRP A 56 2.30 8.93 7.77
N ALA A 57 2.51 9.87 6.84
CA ALA A 57 1.77 11.13 6.77
C ALA A 57 0.24 10.94 6.60
N LEU A 58 -0.19 9.80 6.05
CA LEU A 58 -1.61 9.44 5.95
C LEU A 58 -2.18 8.96 7.29
N LEU A 59 -1.33 8.40 8.15
CA LEU A 59 -1.71 7.85 9.44
C LEU A 59 -1.75 8.93 10.52
N ASP A 60 -0.79 9.85 10.52
CA ASP A 60 -0.77 10.99 11.44
C ASP A 60 -1.66 12.17 10.99
N GLY A 61 -2.26 12.07 9.80
CA GLY A 61 -3.23 13.02 9.27
C GLY A 61 -2.61 14.29 8.68
N ARG A 62 -1.29 14.33 8.47
CA ARG A 62 -0.62 15.43 7.76
C ARG A 62 -1.06 15.53 6.30
N ASP A 63 -1.22 14.38 5.65
CA ASP A 63 -1.61 14.28 4.25
C ASP A 63 -2.86 13.42 4.07
N LYS A 64 -3.64 13.71 3.02
CA LYS A 64 -4.78 12.88 2.60
C LYS A 64 -4.43 11.90 1.48
N ILE A 65 -3.41 12.25 0.69
CA ILE A 65 -2.97 11.52 -0.49
C ILE A 65 -1.44 11.60 -0.52
N VAL A 66 -0.78 10.47 -0.71
CA VAL A 66 0.67 10.37 -0.92
C VAL A 66 0.89 9.62 -2.23
N VAL A 67 1.53 10.28 -3.19
CA VAL A 67 1.93 9.68 -4.47
C VAL A 67 3.44 9.50 -4.45
N GLN A 68 3.90 8.26 -4.49
CA GLN A 68 5.32 7.97 -4.57
C GLN A 68 5.76 7.93 -6.04
N GLU A 69 6.94 8.48 -6.31
CA GLU A 69 7.62 8.33 -7.59
C GLU A 69 7.92 6.86 -7.90
N ILE A 70 7.97 6.51 -9.18
CA ILE A 70 8.30 5.16 -9.63
C ILE A 70 9.73 4.83 -9.18
N ARG A 71 9.88 3.74 -8.42
CA ARG A 71 11.20 3.30 -7.94
C ARG A 71 11.27 1.80 -7.75
N LYS A 72 12.49 1.26 -7.66
CA LYS A 72 12.73 -0.12 -7.26
C LYS A 72 12.35 -0.28 -5.79
N ARG A 73 11.51 -1.26 -5.48
CA ARG A 73 11.06 -1.51 -4.11
C ARG A 73 12.08 -2.32 -3.31
N GLU A 74 12.11 -2.07 -2.00
CA GLU A 74 13.02 -2.71 -1.04
C GLU A 74 12.81 -4.21 -0.87
N LEU A 75 11.63 -4.73 -1.25
CA LEU A 75 11.27 -6.13 -1.05
C LEU A 75 11.96 -7.08 -2.03
N ASP A 76 12.08 -6.71 -3.31
CA ASP A 76 12.53 -7.62 -4.37
C ASP A 76 13.16 -6.91 -5.59
N ASP A 77 13.54 -5.64 -5.48
CA ASP A 77 14.13 -4.81 -6.54
C ASP A 77 13.25 -4.57 -7.78
N ARG A 78 11.98 -4.98 -7.78
CA ARG A 78 11.05 -4.69 -8.88
C ARG A 78 10.66 -3.22 -8.89
N VAL A 79 10.46 -2.68 -10.10
CA VAL A 79 9.99 -1.31 -10.28
C VAL A 79 8.49 -1.25 -10.02
N PHE A 80 8.11 -0.44 -9.03
CA PHE A 80 6.73 -0.23 -8.61
C PHE A 80 6.43 1.26 -8.46
N LYS A 81 5.15 1.59 -8.68
CA LYS A 81 4.55 2.84 -8.24
C LYS A 81 3.56 2.54 -7.12
N TYR A 82 3.71 3.28 -6.02
CA TYR A 82 2.78 3.20 -4.90
C TYR A 82 2.02 4.52 -4.75
N VAL A 83 0.71 4.41 -4.55
CA VAL A 83 -0.16 5.53 -4.22
C VAL A 83 -0.95 5.15 -2.98
N GLY A 84 -1.01 6.06 -2.02
CA GLY A 84 -1.71 5.87 -0.76
C GLY A 84 -2.70 7.00 -0.49
N VAL A 85 -3.82 6.66 0.13
CA VAL A 85 -4.80 7.61 0.63
C VAL A 85 -5.10 7.34 2.10
N ALA A 86 -5.52 8.38 2.82
CA ALA A 86 -5.93 8.25 4.20
C ALA A 86 -7.28 7.53 4.32
N GLY A 87 -7.48 6.82 5.43
CA GLY A 87 -8.79 6.26 5.76
C GLY A 87 -9.88 7.31 5.93
N VAL A 88 -11.09 6.96 5.49
CA VAL A 88 -12.27 7.85 5.58
C VAL A 88 -12.92 7.86 6.97
N ASP A 89 -12.75 6.79 7.73
CA ASP A 89 -13.44 6.53 8.99
C ASP A 89 -12.52 6.58 10.21
N LYS A 90 -11.26 6.19 10.05
CA LYS A 90 -10.22 6.21 11.08
C LYS A 90 -8.83 6.33 10.47
N PRO A 91 -7.82 6.75 11.25
CA PRO A 91 -6.43 6.74 10.82
C PRO A 91 -6.02 5.36 10.31
N ARG A 92 -5.67 5.29 9.04
CA ARG A 92 -5.07 4.14 8.36
C ARG A 92 -4.48 4.57 7.03
N ILE A 93 -3.55 3.78 6.53
CA ILE A 93 -3.03 3.87 5.18
C ILE A 93 -3.86 2.93 4.30
N VAL A 94 -4.35 3.42 3.15
CA VAL A 94 -4.90 2.60 2.07
C VAL A 94 -3.99 2.80 0.87
N GLN A 95 -3.07 1.88 0.66
CA GLN A 95 -2.08 1.95 -0.41
C GLN A 95 -2.35 0.91 -1.49
N VAL A 96 -2.13 1.31 -2.74
CA VAL A 96 -2.17 0.45 -3.92
C VAL A 96 -0.82 0.46 -4.62
N GLY A 97 -0.42 -0.70 -5.15
CA GLY A 97 0.81 -0.89 -5.92
C GLY A 97 0.53 -1.32 -7.35
N VAL A 98 1.27 -0.73 -8.30
CA VAL A 98 1.27 -1.11 -9.72
C VAL A 98 2.71 -1.32 -10.18
N SER A 99 2.99 -2.42 -10.87
CA SER A 99 4.32 -2.66 -11.42
C SER A 99 4.54 -1.95 -12.76
N GLU A 100 5.79 -1.81 -13.17
CA GLU A 100 6.16 -1.23 -14.47
C GLU A 100 5.40 -1.83 -15.66
N LYS A 101 5.07 -3.14 -15.61
CA LYS A 101 4.36 -3.86 -16.68
C LYS A 101 2.98 -3.27 -16.96
N ASN A 102 2.34 -2.75 -15.92
CA ASN A 102 1.00 -2.16 -15.97
C ASN A 102 1.04 -0.62 -15.99
N LEU A 103 2.20 0.00 -15.75
CA LEU A 103 2.40 1.46 -15.86
C LEU A 103 2.67 1.92 -17.29
N LEU A 104 3.33 1.08 -18.08
CA LEU A 104 3.56 1.34 -19.50
C LEU A 104 2.33 0.83 -20.26
N CYS A 105 1.33 1.70 -20.47
CA CYS A 105 0.31 1.47 -21.48
C CYS A 105 1.02 1.15 -22.81
N LYS A 106 0.76 -0.04 -23.37
CA LYS A 106 1.05 -0.35 -24.77
C LYS A 106 -0.11 0.10 -25.65
#